data_AF-A0A485L257-F1
#
_entry.id   AF-A0A485L257-F1
#
_cell.length_a   1.000
_cell.length_b   1.000
_cell.length_c   1.000
_cell.angle_alpha   90.00
_cell.angle_beta   90.00
_cell.angle_gamma   90.00
#
_symmetry.space_group_name_H-M   'P 1'
#
loop_
_entity.id
_entity.type
_entity.pdbx_description
1 polymer ?
#
loop_
_entity_poly.entity_id
_entity_poly.type
_entity_poly.pdbx_seq_one_letter_code
_entity_poly.pdbx_strand_id
1 'polypeptide(L)'
;MDAASTPLLSSFDLTLPHLYFSSTPHLKGGFRVRLVGDSDDKDRFVLNFESKRHKSQWECTIASSGDYAPSGVTLPPGLIFTLLEATLVRQDAHAKELSQWNMVTTHPASVNLTSLPDGSLRLVLHATLFGRLAQMEFAFALTPLAVDSLTVLQAKLEDVQESIVRLEKEQTKVHDRVDERLASAFLVLVLCCVLICVGASICRLT
;
A
#
# COMPACT_ATOMS: atom_id res chain seq x y z
N MET A 1 2.66 13.85 -39.87
CA MET A 1 2.96 14.53 -38.60
C MET A 1 1.99 13.97 -37.58
N ASP A 2 2.32 12.78 -37.08
CA ASP A 2 1.46 12.07 -36.15
C ASP A 2 1.73 12.60 -34.75
N ALA A 3 0.74 13.27 -34.18
CA ALA A 3 0.76 13.67 -32.79
C ALA A 3 0.78 12.40 -31.94
N ALA A 4 1.95 12.11 -31.36
CA ALA A 4 2.10 11.09 -30.34
C ALA A 4 1.10 11.41 -29.21
N SER A 5 0.02 10.64 -29.17
CA SER A 5 -0.96 10.69 -28.09
C SER A 5 -0.30 10.11 -26.86
N THR A 6 0.25 10.99 -26.02
CA THR A 6 0.64 10.65 -24.66
C THR A 6 -0.60 10.09 -23.97
N PRO A 7 -0.56 8.87 -23.39
CA PRO A 7 -1.72 8.35 -22.67
C PRO A 7 -1.97 9.26 -21.48
N LEU A 8 -3.00 10.10 -21.58
CA LEU A 8 -3.48 10.91 -20.49
C LEU A 8 -4.06 9.96 -19.44
N LEU A 9 -3.27 9.73 -18.39
CA LEU A 9 -3.63 9.22 -17.06
C LEU A 9 -5.01 8.55 -17.02
N SER A 10 -5.01 7.25 -17.30
CA SER A 10 -6.12 6.35 -16.99
C SER A 10 -6.48 6.50 -15.51
N SER A 11 -7.77 6.67 -15.21
CA SER A 11 -8.38 6.75 -13.88
C SER A 11 -7.46 6.38 -12.71
N PHE A 12 -7.14 7.35 -11.86
CA PHE A 12 -6.47 7.06 -10.60
C PHE A 12 -7.43 6.23 -9.72
N ASP A 13 -7.09 4.97 -9.46
CA ASP A 13 -7.81 4.12 -8.52
C ASP A 13 -6.78 3.37 -7.68
N LEU A 14 -6.46 3.93 -6.52
CA LEU A 14 -5.54 3.37 -5.57
C LEU A 14 -6.30 2.96 -4.31
N THR A 15 -6.14 1.70 -3.90
CA THR A 15 -6.59 1.21 -2.61
C THR A 15 -5.43 0.57 -1.84
N LEU A 16 -5.08 1.16 -0.70
CA LEU A 16 -4.05 0.66 0.22
C LEU A 16 -4.72 0.21 1.52
N PRO A 17 -4.83 -1.10 1.80
CA PRO A 17 -5.63 -1.59 2.92
C PRO A 17 -4.97 -1.44 4.29
N HIS A 18 -3.63 -1.33 4.34
CA HIS A 18 -2.86 -1.43 5.58
C HIS A 18 -1.74 -0.39 5.66
N LEU A 19 -2.10 0.89 5.54
CA LEU A 19 -1.14 1.98 5.62
C LEU A 19 -0.93 2.44 7.08
N TYR A 20 0.33 2.64 7.45
CA TYR A 20 0.73 3.16 8.76
C TYR A 20 1.44 4.50 8.61
N PHE A 21 1.16 5.43 9.52
CA PHE A 21 1.82 6.72 9.59
C PHE A 21 2.58 6.84 10.90
N SER A 22 3.90 6.96 10.81
CA SER A 22 4.75 7.16 12.00
C SER A 22 4.44 8.45 12.76
N SER A 23 3.84 9.43 12.08
CA SER A 23 3.43 10.73 12.63
C SER A 23 2.23 10.65 13.58
N THR A 24 1.43 9.59 13.53
CA THR A 24 0.22 9.43 14.37
C THR A 24 0.22 8.11 15.15
N PRO A 25 1.15 7.90 16.10
CA PRO A 25 1.26 6.65 16.86
C PRO A 25 0.06 6.40 17.80
N HIS A 26 -0.72 7.44 18.11
CA HIS A 26 -1.95 7.35 18.90
C HIS A 26 -3.12 6.72 18.12
N LEU A 27 -3.13 6.87 16.78
CA LEU A 27 -4.09 6.25 15.89
C LEU A 27 -3.63 4.82 15.54
N LYS A 28 -3.59 3.96 16.56
CA LYS A 28 -3.16 2.55 16.41
C LYS A 28 -4.13 1.77 15.53
N GLY A 29 -3.60 0.88 14.69
CA GLY A 29 -4.39 -0.09 13.92
C GLY A 29 -4.32 0.07 12.40
N GLY A 30 -3.63 1.10 11.91
CA GLY A 30 -3.46 1.35 10.48
C GLY A 30 -4.73 1.90 9.82
N PHE A 31 -4.55 2.34 8.58
CA PHE A 31 -5.58 2.97 7.77
C PHE A 31 -5.76 2.20 6.47
N ARG A 32 -7.01 2.11 6.02
CA ARG A 32 -7.32 1.89 4.62
C ARG A 32 -7.38 3.26 3.94
N VAL A 33 -6.58 3.46 2.92
CA VAL A 33 -6.55 4.70 2.13
C VAL A 33 -7.03 4.40 0.71
N ARG A 34 -7.97 5.20 0.23
CA ARG A 34 -8.47 5.15 -1.14
C ARG A 34 -8.26 6.51 -1.80
N LEU A 35 -7.67 6.51 -2.99
CA LEU A 35 -7.55 7.69 -3.84
C LEU A 35 -8.20 7.36 -5.18
N VAL A 36 -9.31 8.05 -5.48
CA VAL A 36 -10.12 7.82 -6.67
C VAL A 36 -10.21 9.11 -7.47
N GLY A 37 -9.87 9.05 -8.76
CA GLY A 37 -10.13 10.11 -9.73
C GLY A 37 -11.53 9.94 -10.33
N ASP A 38 -12.21 11.05 -10.56
CA ASP A 38 -13.52 11.06 -11.22
C ASP A 38 -13.35 10.75 -12.72
N SER A 39 -14.16 9.83 -13.25
CA SER A 39 -14.11 9.44 -14.66
C SER A 39 -14.62 10.55 -15.58
N ASP A 40 -15.55 11.35 -15.06
CA ASP A 40 -16.25 12.40 -15.81
C ASP A 40 -15.49 13.74 -15.68
N ASP A 41 -14.79 13.94 -14.57
CA ASP A 41 -13.96 15.11 -14.29
C ASP A 41 -12.52 14.72 -13.93
N LYS A 42 -11.62 14.81 -14.91
CA LYS A 42 -10.21 14.41 -14.77
C LYS A 42 -9.41 15.22 -13.75
N ASP A 43 -9.94 16.37 -13.31
CA ASP A 43 -9.29 17.23 -12.32
C ASP A 43 -9.89 17.06 -10.91
N ARG A 44 -10.92 16.20 -10.77
CA ARG A 44 -11.56 15.92 -9.50
C ARG A 44 -11.08 14.60 -8.89
N PHE A 45 -10.67 14.66 -7.64
CA PHE A 45 -10.15 13.52 -6.89
C PHE A 45 -10.79 13.43 -5.51
N VAL A 46 -11.00 12.21 -5.04
CA VAL A 46 -11.51 11.93 -3.70
C VAL A 46 -10.49 11.06 -2.97
N LEU A 47 -10.00 11.58 -1.85
CA LEU A 47 -9.11 10.90 -0.93
C LEU A 47 -9.87 10.50 0.32
N ASN A 48 -10.00 9.20 0.57
CA ASN A 48 -10.74 8.63 1.70
C ASN A 48 -9.79 7.87 2.63
N PHE A 49 -9.96 8.10 3.93
CA PHE A 49 -9.23 7.43 4.99
C PHE A 49 -10.22 6.70 5.89
N GLU A 50 -9.98 5.42 6.14
CA GLU A 50 -10.74 4.63 7.11
C GLU A 50 -9.78 4.07 8.16
N SER A 51 -10.06 4.34 9.44
CA SER A 51 -9.34 3.68 10.53
C SER A 51 -9.79 2.22 10.64
N LYS A 52 -8.88 1.26 10.46
CA LYS A 52 -9.21 -0.16 10.60
C LYS A 52 -9.68 -0.51 12.02
N ARG A 53 -9.15 0.18 13.04
CA ARG A 53 -9.47 -0.08 14.45
C ARG A 53 -10.80 0.52 14.88
N HIS A 54 -11.01 1.80 14.57
CA HIS A 54 -12.16 2.56 15.08
C HIS A 54 -13.30 2.67 14.08
N LYS A 55 -13.07 2.30 12.82
CA LYS A 55 -14.01 2.43 11.69
C LYS A 55 -14.48 3.86 11.43
N SER A 56 -13.83 4.84 12.05
CA SER A 56 -13.94 6.25 11.71
C SER A 56 -13.45 6.48 10.28
N GLN A 57 -14.12 7.37 9.56
CA GLN A 57 -13.80 7.71 8.18
C GLN A 57 -13.57 9.20 8.03
N TRP A 58 -12.67 9.56 7.11
CA TRP A 58 -12.42 10.93 6.72
C TRP A 58 -12.31 11.03 5.20
N GLU A 59 -12.69 12.19 4.67
CA GLU A 59 -12.67 12.45 3.23
C GLU A 59 -12.14 13.85 2.91
N CYS A 60 -11.40 13.92 1.82
CA CYS A 60 -10.98 15.15 1.17
C CYS A 60 -11.41 15.06 -0.30
N THR A 61 -12.35 15.91 -0.70
CA THR A 61 -12.69 16.12 -2.11
C THR A 61 -11.84 17.26 -2.63
N ILE A 62 -11.10 17.02 -3.71
CA ILE A 62 -10.19 17.96 -4.33
C ILE A 62 -10.77 18.29 -5.70
N ALA A 63 -11.13 19.55 -5.89
CA ALA A 63 -11.70 20.07 -7.14
C ALA A 63 -10.75 21.07 -7.81
N SER A 64 -9.79 21.63 -7.07
CA SER A 64 -8.84 22.61 -7.59
C SER A 64 -7.47 22.51 -6.93
N SER A 65 -6.44 23.06 -7.59
CA SER A 65 -5.11 23.17 -6.99
C SER A 65 -5.08 24.02 -5.72
N GLY A 66 -6.03 24.94 -5.54
CA GLY A 66 -6.15 25.76 -4.34
C GLY A 66 -6.50 24.98 -3.08
N ASP A 67 -7.06 23.78 -3.23
CA ASP A 67 -7.50 22.96 -2.10
C ASP A 67 -6.33 22.31 -1.35
N TYR A 68 -5.16 22.20 -2.01
CA TYR A 68 -4.00 21.50 -1.45
C TYR A 68 -2.66 22.19 -1.69
N ALA A 69 -2.53 23.06 -2.69
CA ALA A 69 -1.25 23.68 -3.04
C ALA A 69 -0.90 24.85 -2.11
N PRO A 70 0.40 25.10 -1.86
CA PRO A 70 0.85 26.27 -1.15
C PRO A 70 0.58 27.54 -1.97
N SER A 71 0.40 28.68 -1.28
CA SER A 71 0.08 29.96 -1.91
C SER A 71 1.06 30.33 -3.02
N GLY A 72 0.53 30.69 -4.20
CA GLY A 72 1.34 31.11 -5.35
C GLY A 72 1.94 29.97 -6.17
N VAL A 73 1.63 28.70 -5.84
CA VAL A 73 2.07 27.53 -6.61
C VAL A 73 0.89 26.96 -7.38
N THR A 74 1.06 26.81 -8.69
CA THR A 74 0.11 26.10 -9.55
C THR A 74 0.88 25.01 -10.27
N LEU A 75 0.50 23.76 -10.03
CA LEU A 75 1.08 22.59 -10.67
C LEU A 75 -0.04 21.74 -11.27
N PRO A 76 0.21 20.99 -12.36
CA PRO A 76 -0.77 20.08 -12.92
C PRO A 76 -1.25 19.09 -11.86
N PRO A 77 -2.57 18.94 -11.62
CA PRO A 77 -3.12 18.04 -10.61
C PRO A 77 -2.57 16.62 -10.74
N GLY A 78 -2.55 16.07 -11.97
CA GLY A 78 -2.06 14.73 -12.25
C GLY A 78 -0.61 14.48 -11.78
N LEU A 79 0.27 15.49 -11.80
CA LEU A 79 1.64 15.35 -11.31
C LEU A 79 1.67 15.19 -9.78
N ILE A 80 0.85 15.95 -9.07
CA ILE A 80 0.76 15.88 -7.61
C ILE A 80 0.11 14.58 -7.17
N PHE A 81 -0.94 14.13 -7.85
CA PHE A 81 -1.59 12.86 -7.52
C PHE A 81 -0.73 11.65 -7.84
N THR A 82 0.00 11.66 -8.95
CA THR A 82 1.02 10.62 -9.23
C THR A 82 2.08 10.58 -8.13
N LEU A 83 2.53 11.75 -7.66
CA LEU A 83 3.51 11.83 -6.59
C LEU A 83 2.95 11.35 -5.25
N LEU A 84 1.70 11.74 -4.93
CA LEU A 84 0.99 11.30 -3.74
C LEU A 84 0.82 9.79 -3.74
N GLU A 85 0.28 9.22 -4.82
CA GLU A 85 0.13 7.78 -5.02
C GLU A 85 1.45 7.04 -4.83
N ALA A 86 2.50 7.44 -5.56
CA ALA A 86 3.80 6.81 -5.48
C ALA A 86 4.37 6.85 -4.05
N THR A 87 4.16 7.96 -3.32
CA THR A 87 4.64 8.11 -1.95
C THR A 87 3.84 7.25 -0.97
N LEU A 88 2.51 7.15 -1.15
CA LEU A 88 1.63 6.30 -0.32
C LEU A 88 1.92 4.80 -0.55
N VAL A 89 2.03 4.35 -1.81
CA VAL A 89 2.37 2.96 -2.17
C VAL A 89 3.70 2.56 -1.56
N ARG A 90 4.70 3.46 -1.66
CA ARG A 90 6.01 3.25 -1.07
C ARG A 90 5.94 3.17 0.45
N GLN A 91 5.14 4.00 1.10
CA GLN A 91 5.00 3.95 2.55
C GLN A 91 4.36 2.64 3.03
N ASP A 92 3.40 2.10 2.27
CA ASP A 92 2.86 0.75 2.50
C ASP A 92 3.94 -0.34 2.32
N ALA A 93 4.77 -0.24 1.26
CA ALA A 93 5.89 -1.16 1.03
C ALA A 93 6.96 -1.09 2.13
N HIS A 94 7.35 0.12 2.55
CA HIS A 94 8.33 0.32 3.62
C HIS A 94 7.82 -0.21 4.96
N ALA A 95 6.52 -0.08 5.26
CA ALA A 95 5.92 -0.69 6.44
C ALA A 95 5.99 -2.24 6.40
N LYS A 96 5.92 -2.84 5.21
CA LYS A 96 6.08 -4.30 5.01
C LYS A 96 7.55 -4.73 5.11
N GLU A 97 8.49 -3.96 4.56
CA GLU A 97 9.93 -4.26 4.54
C GLU A 97 10.71 -3.84 5.80
N LEU A 98 10.18 -2.93 6.64
CA LEU A 98 10.73 -2.60 7.96
C LEU A 98 10.74 -3.79 8.94
N SER A 99 10.10 -4.90 8.57
CA SER A 99 10.30 -6.19 9.23
C SER A 99 11.62 -6.88 8.89
N GLN A 100 12.41 -6.37 7.92
CA GLN A 100 13.65 -7.00 7.47
C GLN A 100 14.91 -6.11 7.46
N TRP A 101 14.93 -4.83 7.04
CA TRP A 101 16.19 -4.05 7.12
C TRP A 101 15.99 -2.53 7.23
N ASN A 102 16.73 -1.89 8.15
CA ASN A 102 16.82 -0.44 8.32
C ASN A 102 17.64 0.19 7.17
N MET A 103 16.99 0.56 6.07
CA MET A 103 17.58 1.46 5.07
C MET A 103 16.84 2.80 5.08
N VAL A 104 17.44 3.79 5.75
CA VAL A 104 17.04 5.20 5.62
C VAL A 104 17.40 5.63 4.22
N THR A 105 16.39 5.72 3.37
CA THR A 105 16.58 6.24 2.03
C THR A 105 16.02 7.66 1.99
N THR A 106 16.93 8.63 1.92
CA THR A 106 16.62 10.06 1.75
C THR A 106 15.90 10.23 0.41
N HIS A 107 14.60 10.46 0.46
CA HIS A 107 13.75 10.46 -0.72
C HIS A 107 13.14 11.83 -0.97
N PRO A 108 12.91 12.18 -2.25
CA PRO A 108 12.46 13.52 -2.61
C PRO A 108 11.04 13.81 -2.14
N ALA A 109 10.25 12.82 -1.70
CA ALA A 109 8.93 13.05 -1.13
C ALA A 109 8.64 12.16 0.09
N SER A 110 7.88 12.72 1.04
CA SER A 110 7.38 12.03 2.23
C SER A 110 5.96 12.47 2.54
N VAL A 111 5.19 11.60 3.20
CA VAL A 111 3.81 11.90 3.59
C VAL A 111 3.65 11.77 5.10
N ASN A 112 3.05 12.78 5.72
CA ASN A 112 2.72 12.81 7.13
C ASN A 112 1.22 12.97 7.33
N LEU A 113 0.69 12.32 8.35
CA LEU A 113 -0.69 12.48 8.77
C LEU A 113 -0.72 13.13 10.14
N THR A 114 -1.46 14.22 10.28
CA THR A 114 -1.60 14.97 11.53
C THR A 114 -3.05 14.98 11.97
N SER A 115 -3.31 14.69 13.25
CA SER A 115 -4.64 14.84 13.82
C SER A 115 -4.86 16.28 14.28
N LEU A 116 -6.02 16.84 13.97
CA LEU A 116 -6.42 18.17 14.39
C LEU A 116 -7.37 18.10 15.60
N PRO A 117 -7.51 19.20 16.39
CA PRO A 117 -8.31 19.20 17.61
C PRO A 117 -9.82 18.99 17.40
N ASP A 118 -10.32 19.30 16.21
CA ASP A 118 -11.71 19.15 15.79
C ASP A 118 -12.05 17.72 15.33
N GLY A 119 -11.09 16.79 15.42
CA GLY A 119 -11.23 15.42 14.95
C GLY A 119 -11.03 15.24 13.45
N SER A 120 -10.71 16.31 12.71
CA SER A 120 -10.26 16.21 11.32
C SER A 120 -8.81 15.72 11.24
N LEU A 121 -8.41 15.26 10.05
CA LEU A 121 -7.04 14.87 9.76
C LEU A 121 -6.45 15.80 8.71
N ARG A 122 -5.13 15.95 8.71
CA ARG A 122 -4.40 16.67 7.68
C ARG A 122 -3.31 15.78 7.11
N LEU A 123 -3.41 15.46 5.83
CA LEU A 123 -2.34 14.77 5.11
C LEU A 123 -1.41 15.82 4.50
N VAL A 124 -0.12 15.74 4.79
CA VAL A 124 0.89 16.65 4.25
C VAL A 124 1.88 15.85 3.42
N LEU A 125 1.90 16.13 2.11
CA LEU A 125 2.91 15.66 1.18
C LEU A 125 4.03 16.69 1.12
N HIS A 126 5.20 16.34 1.66
CA HIS A 126 6.42 17.10 1.44
C HIS A 126 7.07 16.58 0.16
N ALA A 127 7.34 17.46 -0.78
CA ALA A 127 7.93 17.11 -2.06
C ALA A 127 9.04 18.08 -2.44
N THR A 128 10.16 17.54 -2.88
CA THR A 128 11.28 18.27 -3.46
C THR A 128 11.11 18.29 -4.96
N LEU A 129 10.69 19.44 -5.49
CA LEU A 129 10.52 19.64 -6.92
C LEU A 129 11.76 20.36 -7.49
N PHE A 130 11.98 20.21 -8.80
CA PHE A 130 13.04 20.89 -9.54
C PHE A 130 14.45 20.69 -8.97
N GLY A 131 14.84 19.42 -8.74
CA GLY A 131 16.25 19.07 -8.51
C GLY A 131 16.88 19.62 -7.23
N ARG A 132 16.08 19.78 -6.15
CA ARG A 132 16.45 20.25 -4.79
C ARG A 132 16.32 21.75 -4.51
N LEU A 133 15.77 22.53 -5.43
CA LEU A 133 15.68 23.99 -5.25
C LEU A 133 14.47 24.44 -4.41
N ALA A 134 13.38 23.67 -4.40
CA ALA A 134 12.19 24.02 -3.63
C ALA A 134 11.59 22.79 -2.94
N GLN A 135 11.57 22.82 -1.61
CA GLN A 135 10.74 21.94 -0.80
C GLN A 135 9.35 22.57 -0.73
N MET A 136 8.35 21.83 -1.21
CA MET A 136 6.96 22.26 -1.20
C MET A 136 6.14 21.34 -0.31
N GLU A 137 5.14 21.94 0.34
CA GLU A 137 4.21 21.24 1.21
C GLU A 137 2.82 21.33 0.59
N PHE A 138 2.27 20.18 0.23
CA PHE A 138 0.90 20.06 -0.26
C PHE A 138 0.06 19.46 0.86
N ALA A 139 -0.99 20.16 1.26
CA ALA A 139 -1.74 19.82 2.46
C ALA A 139 -3.21 19.54 2.14
N PHE A 140 -3.65 18.31 2.38
CA PHE A 140 -5.00 17.84 2.12
C PHE A 140 -5.79 17.80 3.44
N ALA A 141 -6.87 18.57 3.51
CA ALA A 141 -7.76 18.61 4.68
C ALA A 141 -8.79 17.48 4.60
N LEU A 142 -8.68 16.51 5.51
CA LEU A 142 -9.54 15.34 5.60
C LEU A 142 -10.61 15.58 6.67
N THR A 143 -11.84 15.78 6.23
CA THR A 143 -12.99 16.04 7.10
C THR A 143 -13.60 14.74 7.60
N PRO A 144 -14.03 14.66 8.87
CA PRO A 144 -14.63 13.44 9.41
C PRO A 144 -16.00 13.18 8.77
N LEU A 145 -16.23 11.94 8.35
CA LEU A 145 -17.52 11.48 7.86
C LEU A 145 -18.32 10.85 9.01
N ALA A 146 -19.63 11.15 9.04
CA ALA A 146 -20.55 10.47 9.93
C ALA A 146 -20.70 9.01 9.47
N VAL A 147 -20.25 8.07 10.29
CA VAL A 147 -20.32 6.64 9.99
C VAL A 147 -21.52 6.05 10.72
N ASP A 148 -22.50 5.55 9.97
CA ASP A 148 -23.63 4.82 10.53
C ASP A 148 -23.28 3.34 10.83
N SER A 149 -24.15 2.66 11.56
CA SER A 149 -23.93 1.26 11.94
C SER A 149 -23.83 0.32 10.74
N LEU A 150 -24.52 0.61 9.64
CA LEU A 150 -24.51 -0.22 8.43
C LEU A 150 -23.17 -0.10 7.70
N THR A 151 -22.64 1.11 7.62
CA THR A 151 -21.33 1.43 7.07
C THR A 151 -20.22 0.78 7.88
N VAL A 152 -20.32 0.78 9.22
CA VAL A 152 -19.39 0.04 10.09
C VAL A 152 -19.47 -1.47 9.81
N LEU A 153 -20.67 -2.03 9.64
CA LEU A 153 -20.84 -3.45 9.35
C LEU A 153 -20.25 -3.82 7.99
N GLN A 154 -20.46 -2.99 6.96
CA GLN A 154 -19.86 -3.19 5.64
C GLN A 154 -18.33 -3.12 5.70
N ALA A 155 -17.78 -2.14 6.41
CA ALA A 155 -16.33 -2.02 6.61
C ALA A 155 -15.74 -3.24 7.36
N LYS A 156 -16.47 -3.81 8.32
CA LYS A 156 -16.07 -5.05 9.00
C LYS A 156 -16.17 -6.27 8.09
N LEU A 157 -17.19 -6.33 7.22
CA LEU A 157 -17.34 -7.41 6.26
C LEU A 157 -16.17 -7.43 5.27
N GLU A 158 -15.79 -6.26 4.74
CA GLU A 158 -14.62 -6.12 3.86
C GLU A 158 -13.33 -6.57 4.56
N ASP A 159 -13.15 -6.23 5.84
CA ASP A 159 -12.00 -6.70 6.62
C ASP A 159 -11.99 -8.22 6.79
N VAL A 160 -13.16 -8.82 7.05
CA VAL A 160 -13.28 -10.27 7.20
C VAL A 160 -12.99 -10.96 5.86
N GLN A 161 -13.55 -10.48 4.75
CA GLN A 161 -13.25 -11.01 3.41
C GLN A 161 -11.76 -10.91 3.09
N GLU A 162 -11.13 -9.78 3.39
CA GLU A 162 -9.67 -9.60 3.22
C GLU A 162 -8.87 -10.60 4.08
N SER A 163 -9.31 -10.86 5.32
CA SER A 163 -8.67 -11.84 6.20
C SER A 163 -8.79 -13.27 5.68
N ILE A 164 -9.94 -13.63 5.08
CA ILE A 164 -10.17 -14.96 4.50
C ILE A 164 -9.23 -15.17 3.31
N VAL A 165 -9.19 -14.22 2.36
CA VAL A 165 -8.29 -14.30 1.20
C VAL A 165 -6.82 -14.41 1.62
N ARG A 166 -6.44 -13.68 2.67
CA ARG A 166 -5.08 -13.78 3.23
C ARG A 166 -4.81 -15.17 3.81
N LEU A 167 -5.72 -15.70 4.61
CA LEU A 167 -5.57 -17.03 5.23
C LEU A 167 -5.53 -18.14 4.19
N GLU A 168 -6.36 -18.07 3.15
CA GLU A 168 -6.32 -19.01 2.01
C GLU A 168 -4.96 -18.99 1.31
N LYS A 169 -4.39 -17.79 1.10
CA LYS A 169 -3.04 -17.64 0.51
C LYS A 169 -1.93 -18.16 1.42
N GLU A 170 -2.07 -18.01 2.74
CA GLU A 170 -1.13 -18.59 3.70
C GLU A 170 -1.24 -20.12 3.73
N GLN A 171 -2.45 -20.66 3.62
CA GLN A 171 -2.70 -22.10 3.57
C GLN A 171 -2.11 -22.75 2.31
N THR A 172 -2.28 -22.15 1.13
CA THR A 172 -1.67 -22.64 -0.11
C THR A 172 -0.15 -22.60 -0.03
N LYS A 173 0.43 -21.50 0.47
CA LYS A 173 1.88 -21.40 0.67
C LYS A 173 2.42 -22.45 1.65
N VAL A 174 1.67 -22.79 2.70
CA VAL A 174 2.07 -23.87 3.63
C VAL A 174 1.99 -25.23 2.92
N HIS A 175 0.93 -25.46 2.13
CA HIS A 175 0.78 -26.70 1.35
C HIS A 175 1.94 -26.89 0.37
N ASP A 176 2.28 -25.86 -0.40
CA ASP A 176 3.39 -25.89 -1.36
C ASP A 176 4.73 -26.21 -0.67
N ARG A 177 4.98 -25.65 0.52
CA ARG A 177 6.20 -25.93 1.31
C ARG A 177 6.23 -27.35 1.85
N VAL A 178 5.08 -27.92 2.18
CA VAL A 178 4.98 -29.32 2.60
C VAL A 178 5.28 -30.24 1.42
N ASP A 179 4.71 -29.95 0.26
CA ASP A 179 4.93 -30.73 -0.96
C ASP A 179 6.39 -30.69 -1.42
N GLU A 180 7.02 -29.51 -1.37
CA GLU A 180 8.45 -29.36 -1.68
C GLU A 180 9.34 -30.17 -0.72
N ARG A 181 9.01 -30.17 0.58
CA ARG A 181 9.73 -30.95 1.59
C ARG A 181 9.52 -32.45 1.42
N LEU A 182 8.31 -32.88 1.07
CA LEU A 182 8.03 -34.28 0.78
C LEU A 182 8.80 -34.73 -0.47
N ALA A 183 8.76 -33.95 -1.57
CA ALA A 183 9.51 -34.25 -2.79
C ALA A 183 11.03 -34.37 -2.53
N SER A 184 11.59 -33.46 -1.73
CA SER A 184 12.99 -33.52 -1.30
C SER A 184 13.29 -34.78 -0.48
N ALA A 185 12.44 -35.12 0.50
CA ALA A 185 12.62 -36.30 1.33
C ALA A 185 12.52 -37.61 0.53
N PHE A 186 11.58 -37.69 -0.42
CA PHE A 186 11.45 -38.82 -1.34
C PHE A 186 12.69 -39.00 -2.20
N LEU A 187 13.26 -37.92 -2.75
CA LEU A 187 14.47 -37.99 -3.57
C LEU A 187 15.68 -38.50 -2.78
N VAL A 188 15.82 -38.06 -1.53
CA VAL A 188 16.87 -38.54 -0.60
C VAL A 188 16.69 -40.04 -0.31
N LEU A 189 15.46 -40.48 0.00
CA LEU A 189 15.16 -41.90 0.24
C LEU A 189 15.47 -42.78 -0.97
N VAL A 190 15.11 -42.32 -2.18
CA VAL A 190 15.40 -43.03 -3.43
C VAL A 190 16.91 -43.12 -3.66
N LEU A 191 17.65 -42.02 -3.48
CA LEU A 191 19.12 -42.03 -3.59
C LEU A 191 19.77 -42.99 -2.59
N CYS A 192 19.32 -42.97 -1.32
CA CYS A 192 19.80 -43.89 -0.30
C CYS A 192 19.54 -45.35 -0.69
N CYS A 193 18.35 -45.67 -1.19
CA CYS A 193 18.04 -47.03 -1.64
C CYS A 193 18.94 -47.48 -2.81
N VAL A 194 19.16 -46.61 -3.80
CA VAL A 194 20.04 -46.90 -4.93
C VAL A 194 21.48 -47.14 -4.47
N LEU A 195 22.01 -46.29 -3.59
CA LEU A 195 23.36 -46.46 -3.03
C LEU A 195 23.52 -47.77 -2.25
N ILE A 196 22.53 -48.15 -1.45
CA ILE A 196 22.54 -49.41 -0.69
C ILE A 196 22.49 -50.61 -1.65
N CYS A 197 21.62 -50.60 -2.66
CA CYS A 197 21.51 -51.69 -3.64
C CYS A 197 22.78 -51.86 -4.49
N VAL A 198 23.40 -50.75 -4.91
CA VAL A 198 24.66 -50.78 -5.66
C VAL A 198 25.80 -51.27 -4.77
N GLY A 199 25.90 -50.78 -3.53
CA GLY A 199 26.91 -51.24 -2.56
C GLY A 199 26.78 -52.73 -2.23
N ALA A 200 25.56 -53.22 -2.03
CA ALA A 200 25.29 -54.64 -1.77
C ALA A 200 25.63 -55.54 -2.98
N SER A 201 25.52 -55.03 -4.20
CA SER A 201 25.88 -55.77 -5.42
C SER A 201 27.39 -55.86 -5.61
N ILE A 202 28.14 -54.82 -5.22
CA ILE A 202 29.61 -54.80 -5.30
C ILE A 202 30.23 -55.77 -4.27
N CYS A 203 29.67 -55.87 -3.06
CA CYS A 203 30.16 -56.81 -2.04
C CYS A 203 29.89 -58.31 -2.33
N ARG A 204 29.08 -58.65 -3.34
CA ARG A 204 28.85 -60.05 -3.75
C ARG A 204 29.77 -60.53 -4.88
N LEU A 205 30.59 -59.64 -5.44
CA LEU A 205 31.47 -59.91 -6.58
C LEU A 205 32.97 -59.96 -6.23
N THR A 206 33.30 -59.87 -4.94
CA THR A 206 34.64 -60.09 -4.37
C THR A 206 34.63 -61.31 -3.48
#